data_AF-A0AAU5BED4-F1
#
_entry.id   AF-A0AAU5BED4-F1
#
_cell.length_a   1.000
_cell.length_b   1.000
_cell.length_c   1.000
_cell.angle_alpha   90.00
_cell.angle_beta   90.00
_cell.angle_gamma   90.00
#
_symmetry.space_group_name_H-M   'P 1'
#
loop_
_entity.id
_entity.type
_entity.pdbx_description
1 polymer ?
#
loop_
_entity_poly.entity_id
_entity_poly.type
_entity_poly.pdbx_seq_one_letter_code
_entity_poly.pdbx_strand_id
1 'polypeptide(L)'
;MPSVPPRVVALAGMFAAATGSEPLVFETPGAFRVEAPLPSPLSGAIHSTILMTLAHGDRFGHELGADGVARVWAEIDHPAPRRRSTEMTEPTGGTAPGDAEYRTLITHTSECNACRSDRVECEIADRLSRAWRAARQ
;
A
#
# COMPACT_ATOMS: atom_id res chain seq x y z
N MET A 1 14.45 -20.28 -12.18
CA MET A 1 14.11 -18.87 -12.37
C MET A 1 13.18 -18.47 -11.24
N PRO A 2 13.50 -17.46 -10.42
CA PRO A 2 12.51 -16.93 -9.48
C PRO A 2 11.27 -16.49 -10.28
N SER A 3 10.10 -16.98 -9.89
CA SER A 3 8.83 -16.60 -10.53
C SER A 3 8.51 -15.16 -10.15
N VAL A 4 8.21 -14.30 -11.13
CA VAL A 4 7.74 -12.94 -10.88
C VAL A 4 6.47 -12.97 -10.02
N PRO A 5 6.39 -12.25 -8.89
CA PRO A 5 5.22 -12.28 -8.02
C PRO A 5 3.95 -11.81 -8.75
N PRO A 6 2.76 -12.36 -8.42
CA PRO A 6 1.49 -11.94 -9.03
C PRO A 6 1.21 -10.43 -8.91
N ARG A 7 1.61 -9.80 -7.79
CA ARG A 7 1.46 -8.34 -7.61
C ARG A 7 2.27 -7.54 -8.64
N VAL A 8 3.46 -8.02 -9.00
CA VAL A 8 4.32 -7.38 -10.00
C VAL A 8 3.72 -7.52 -11.40
N VAL A 9 3.19 -8.70 -11.73
CA VAL A 9 2.48 -8.93 -13.00
C VAL A 9 1.23 -8.05 -13.11
N ALA A 10 0.44 -7.94 -12.04
CA ALA A 10 -0.72 -7.06 -12.00
C ALA A 10 -0.35 -5.58 -12.18
N LEU A 11 0.71 -5.13 -11.49
CA LEU A 11 1.22 -3.76 -11.60
C LEU A 11 1.70 -3.44 -13.02
N ALA A 12 2.42 -4.36 -13.66
CA ALA A 12 2.80 -4.24 -15.06
C ALA A 12 1.55 -4.13 -15.97
N GLY A 13 0.54 -4.99 -15.79
CA GLY A 13 -0.71 -4.89 -16.55
C GLY A 13 -1.41 -3.53 -16.38
N MET A 14 -1.43 -2.98 -15.17
CA MET A 14 -2.02 -1.66 -14.90
C MET A 14 -1.22 -0.53 -15.55
N PHE A 15 0.11 -0.58 -15.53
CA PHE A 15 0.94 0.40 -16.25
C PHE A 15 0.71 0.33 -17.76
N ALA A 16 0.69 -0.87 -18.34
CA ALA A 16 0.45 -1.06 -19.76
C ALA A 16 -0.89 -0.46 -20.20
N ALA A 17 -1.94 -0.67 -19.40
CA ALA A 17 -3.26 -0.10 -19.65
C ALA A 17 -3.27 1.44 -19.50
N ALA A 18 -2.54 1.98 -18.51
CA ALA A 18 -2.53 3.41 -18.22
C ALA A 18 -1.70 4.22 -19.24
N THR A 19 -0.55 3.70 -19.67
CA THR A 19 0.40 4.41 -20.54
C THR A 19 0.27 4.00 -22.01
N GLY A 20 -0.43 2.90 -22.31
CA GLY A 20 -0.48 2.30 -23.64
C GLY A 20 0.85 1.72 -24.12
N SER A 21 1.83 1.57 -23.21
CA SER A 21 3.19 1.14 -23.53
C SER A 21 3.59 -0.06 -22.69
N GLU A 22 4.43 -0.92 -23.23
CA GLU A 22 4.93 -2.09 -22.50
C GLU A 22 5.86 -1.64 -21.34
N PRO A 23 5.52 -1.99 -20.08
CA PRO A 23 6.36 -1.66 -18.95
C PRO A 23 7.55 -2.60 -18.83
N LEU A 24 8.65 -2.07 -18.29
CA LEU A 24 9.86 -2.83 -18.00
C LEU A 24 9.83 -3.28 -16.55
N VAL A 25 10.21 -4.54 -16.30
CA VAL A 25 10.29 -5.11 -14.96
C VAL A 25 11.74 -5.43 -14.64
N PHE A 26 12.23 -4.87 -13.54
CA PHE A 26 13.58 -5.09 -13.03
C PHE A 26 13.50 -5.70 -11.64
N GLU A 27 14.35 -6.69 -11.38
CA GLU A 27 14.61 -7.15 -10.02
C GLU A 27 15.72 -6.28 -9.43
N THR A 28 15.45 -5.66 -8.28
CA THR A 28 16.42 -4.86 -7.53
C THR A 28 16.72 -5.54 -6.19
N PRO A 29 17.82 -5.19 -5.51
CA PRO A 29 18.10 -5.76 -4.19
C PRO A 29 16.97 -5.44 -3.21
N GLY A 30 16.11 -6.42 -2.92
CA GLY A 30 15.01 -6.25 -1.98
C GLY A 30 13.64 -5.96 -2.59
N ALA A 31 13.52 -5.76 -3.91
CA ALA A 31 12.25 -5.40 -4.53
C ALA A 31 12.17 -5.78 -6.02
N PHE A 32 10.98 -5.64 -6.57
CA PHE A 32 10.74 -5.61 -8.01
C PHE A 32 10.31 -4.22 -8.41
N ARG A 33 11.00 -3.62 -9.37
CA ARG A 33 10.68 -2.31 -9.93
C ARG A 33 9.97 -2.47 -11.26
N VAL A 34 8.82 -1.84 -11.41
CA VAL A 34 8.07 -1.79 -12.67
C VAL A 34 8.11 -0.35 -13.17
N GLU A 35 8.64 -0.15 -14.37
CA GLU A 35 8.78 1.16 -15.00
C GLU A 35 7.94 1.25 -16.28
N ALA A 36 7.38 2.42 -16.54
CA ALA A 36 6.69 2.69 -17.79
C ALA A 36 7.02 4.11 -18.29
N PRO A 37 7.15 4.30 -19.62
CA PRO A 37 7.27 5.64 -20.18
C PRO A 37 5.99 6.43 -19.90
N LEU A 38 6.16 7.68 -19.49
CA LEU A 38 5.06 8.60 -19.28
C LEU A 38 4.61 9.12 -20.65
N PRO A 39 3.34 8.92 -21.03
CA PRO A 39 2.84 9.38 -22.32
C PRO A 39 2.83 10.91 -22.40
N SER A 40 3.18 11.43 -23.57
CA SER A 40 3.10 12.85 -23.91
C SER A 40 2.27 13.00 -25.19
N PRO A 41 1.14 13.74 -25.17
CA PRO A 41 0.63 14.57 -24.07
C PRO A 41 -0.10 13.77 -22.96
N LEU A 42 -0.05 14.29 -21.74
CA LEU A 42 -0.69 13.68 -20.56
C LEU A 42 -2.06 14.30 -20.29
N SER A 43 -3.14 13.59 -20.62
CA SER A 43 -4.49 14.03 -20.27
C SER A 43 -4.76 13.87 -18.77
N GLY A 44 -5.72 14.63 -18.22
CA GLY A 44 -6.09 14.51 -16.80
C GLY A 44 -6.55 13.09 -16.41
N ALA A 45 -7.27 12.40 -17.31
CA ALA A 45 -7.72 11.03 -17.07
C ALA A 45 -6.56 10.02 -17.04
N ILE A 46 -5.59 10.16 -17.94
CA ILE A 46 -4.38 9.34 -17.95
C ILE A 46 -3.55 9.63 -16.70
N HIS A 47 -3.39 10.90 -16.33
CA HIS A 47 -2.68 11.30 -15.12
C HIS A 47 -3.28 10.67 -13.85
N SER A 48 -4.60 10.75 -13.67
CA SER A 48 -5.28 10.09 -12.53
C SER A 48 -5.10 8.58 -12.53
N THR A 49 -5.21 7.94 -13.70
CA THR A 49 -5.00 6.49 -13.83
C THR A 49 -3.58 6.09 -13.41
N ILE A 50 -2.57 6.84 -13.85
CA ILE A 50 -1.18 6.58 -13.49
C ILE A 50 -0.96 6.73 -11.98
N LEU A 51 -1.54 7.77 -11.34
CA LEU A 51 -1.44 7.93 -9.89
C LEU A 51 -2.09 6.78 -9.11
N MET A 52 -3.24 6.29 -9.56
CA MET A 52 -3.87 5.10 -8.96
C MET A 52 -2.99 3.86 -9.13
N THR A 53 -2.39 3.67 -10.31
CA THR A 53 -1.46 2.56 -10.57
C THR A 53 -0.24 2.63 -9.65
N LEU A 54 0.36 3.81 -9.49
CA LEU A 54 1.53 4.02 -8.62
C LEU A 54 1.22 3.69 -7.15
N ALA A 55 -0.01 3.96 -6.68
CA ALA A 55 -0.45 3.66 -5.32
C ALA A 55 -0.50 2.16 -4.98
N HIS A 56 -0.36 1.27 -5.97
CA HIS A 56 -0.24 -0.17 -5.73
C HIS A 56 1.19 -0.63 -5.41
N GLY A 57 2.20 0.22 -5.66
CA GLY A 57 3.58 0.00 -5.22
C GLY A 57 3.77 0.36 -3.75
N ASP A 58 4.78 -0.25 -3.13
CA ASP A 58 5.21 0.11 -1.77
C ASP A 58 6.02 1.42 -1.79
N ARG A 59 6.74 1.67 -2.90
CA ARG A 59 7.46 2.92 -3.19
C ARG A 59 7.21 3.30 -4.65
N PHE A 60 7.17 4.59 -4.97
CA PHE A 60 6.94 5.04 -6.34
C PHE A 60 7.62 6.39 -6.61
N GLY A 61 7.84 6.69 -7.88
CA GLY A 61 8.45 7.94 -8.31
C GLY A 61 8.40 8.15 -9.81
N HIS A 62 9.12 9.18 -10.25
CA HIS A 62 9.32 9.49 -11.65
C HIS A 62 10.75 9.96 -11.88
N GLU A 63 11.23 9.80 -13.10
CA GLU A 63 12.54 10.27 -13.53
C GLU A 63 12.50 10.71 -15.00
N LEU A 64 13.37 11.64 -15.36
CA LEU A 64 13.59 12.00 -16.76
C LEU A 64 14.81 11.23 -17.27
N GLY A 65 14.60 10.32 -18.22
CA GLY A 65 15.68 9.56 -18.82
C GLY A 65 16.63 10.45 -19.63
N ALA A 66 17.85 9.96 -19.86
CA ALA A 66 18.83 10.63 -20.71
C ALA A 66 18.38 10.78 -22.17
N ASP A 67 17.40 9.98 -22.60
CA ASP A 67 16.71 10.06 -23.89
C ASP A 67 15.63 11.15 -23.94
N GLY A 68 15.44 11.90 -22.85
CA GLY A 68 14.40 12.92 -22.72
C GLY A 68 12.99 12.35 -22.49
N VAL A 69 12.86 11.03 -22.28
CA VAL A 69 11.59 10.38 -21.99
C VAL A 69 11.37 10.33 -20.48
N ALA A 70 10.31 10.98 -20.01
CA ALA A 70 9.89 10.86 -18.62
C ALA A 70 9.37 9.43 -18.37
N ARG A 71 9.79 8.81 -17.27
CA ARG A 71 9.38 7.48 -16.84
C ARG A 71 8.79 7.56 -15.45
N VAL A 72 7.74 6.78 -15.22
CA VAL A 72 7.18 6.55 -13.90
C VAL A 72 7.53 5.14 -13.45
N TRP A 73 7.72 4.96 -12.16
CA TRP A 73 8.11 3.68 -11.61
C TRP A 73 7.42 3.42 -10.28
N ALA A 74 7.14 2.14 -10.02
CA ALA A 74 6.69 1.64 -8.73
C ALA A 74 7.47 0.39 -8.35
N GLU A 75 7.87 0.31 -7.09
CA GLU A 75 8.60 -0.79 -6.49
C GLU A 75 7.68 -1.58 -5.57
N ILE A 76 7.74 -2.91 -5.66
CA ILE A 76 7.11 -3.85 -4.74
C ILE A 76 8.21 -4.57 -3.99
N ASP A 77 8.27 -4.40 -2.68
CA ASP A 77 9.28 -5.02 -1.86
C ASP A 77 9.10 -6.56 -1.90
N HIS A 78 10.22 -7.27 -1.81
CA HIS A 78 10.17 -8.71 -1.66
C HIS A 78 9.36 -9.04 -0.40
N PRO A 79 8.54 -10.12 -0.44
CA PRO A 79 7.96 -10.62 0.79
C PRO A 79 9.12 -10.91 1.74
N ALA A 80 9.14 -10.24 2.89
CA ALA A 80 10.09 -10.54 3.95
C ALA A 80 10.12 -12.06 4.10
N PRO A 81 11.32 -12.69 4.21
CA PRO A 81 11.37 -14.12 4.44
C PRO A 81 10.46 -14.38 5.61
N ARG A 82 9.42 -15.21 5.41
CA ARG A 82 8.52 -15.60 6.49
C ARG A 82 9.43 -16.09 7.58
N ARG A 83 9.65 -15.29 8.63
CA ARG A 83 10.21 -15.80 9.86
C ARG A 83 9.24 -16.90 10.22
N ARG A 84 9.70 -18.15 10.09
CA ARG A 84 8.96 -19.32 10.56
C ARG A 84 8.54 -18.91 11.96
N SER A 85 7.24 -18.81 12.20
CA SER A 85 6.68 -18.55 13.52
C SER A 85 6.97 -19.77 14.38
N THR A 86 8.23 -19.90 14.78
CA THR A 86 8.76 -20.82 15.78
C THR A 86 9.50 -19.96 16.77
N GLU A 87 8.78 -19.02 17.35
CA GLU A 87 9.07 -18.43 18.65
C GLU A 87 7.70 -18.06 19.22
N MET A 88 7.02 -19.12 19.69
CA MET A 88 6.18 -18.99 20.87
C MET A 88 7.12 -18.67 22.03
N THR A 89 7.60 -17.43 22.06
CA THR A 89 8.15 -16.85 23.27
C THR A 89 6.93 -16.35 24.02
N GLU A 90 6.71 -16.93 25.20
CA GLU A 90 5.70 -16.50 26.16
C GLU A 90 5.60 -14.97 26.21
N PRO A 91 4.40 -14.39 26.29
CA PRO A 91 4.25 -12.94 26.33
C PRO A 91 4.73 -12.45 27.70
N THR A 92 6.03 -12.21 27.83
CA THR A 92 6.53 -11.17 28.74
C THR A 92 6.35 -9.83 28.03
N GLY A 93 5.10 -9.48 27.79
CA GLY A 93 4.71 -8.26 27.12
C GLY A 93 3.65 -7.59 27.96
N GLY A 94 4.06 -6.68 28.84
CA GLY A 94 3.14 -5.76 29.46
C GLY A 94 2.34 -5.09 28.34
N THR A 95 1.03 -5.31 28.33
CA THR A 95 0.12 -4.64 27.41
C THR A 95 0.38 -3.15 27.52
N ALA A 96 0.83 -2.52 26.43
CA ALA A 96 1.00 -1.08 26.43
C ALA A 96 -0.34 -0.44 26.82
N PRO A 97 -0.35 0.61 27.66
CA PRO A 97 -1.58 1.29 28.06
C PRO A 97 -2.41 1.65 26.82
N GLY A 98 -3.65 1.18 26.74
CA GLY A 98 -4.54 1.45 25.60
C GLY A 98 -4.51 0.44 24.45
N ASP A 99 -3.70 -0.62 24.49
CA ASP A 99 -3.58 -1.57 23.36
C ASP A 99 -4.84 -2.45 23.17
N ALA A 100 -5.54 -2.79 24.26
CA ALA A 100 -6.82 -3.50 24.17
C ALA A 100 -7.93 -2.61 23.59
N GLU A 101 -7.95 -1.35 24.00
CA GLU A 101 -8.88 -0.32 23.56
C GLU A 101 -8.66 0.02 22.10
N TYR A 102 -7.39 0.09 21.67
CA TYR A 102 -7.01 0.28 20.26
C TYR A 102 -7.51 -0.86 19.37
N ARG A 103 -7.29 -2.12 19.78
CA ARG A 103 -7.80 -3.28 19.03
C ARG A 103 -9.31 -3.24 18.90
N THR A 104 -10.01 -2.90 19.99
CA THR A 104 -11.48 -2.79 20.00
C THR A 104 -11.98 -1.70 19.04
N LEU A 105 -11.32 -0.53 19.02
CA LEU A 105 -11.62 0.55 18.09
C LEU A 105 -11.45 0.10 16.63
N ILE A 106 -10.31 -0.48 16.29
CA ILE A 106 -10.00 -0.90 14.91
C ILE A 106 -10.98 -1.97 14.42
N THR A 107 -11.28 -2.99 15.24
CA THR A 107 -12.29 -4.00 14.91
C THR A 107 -13.66 -3.38 14.67
N HIS A 108 -14.10 -2.45 15.52
CA HIS A 108 -15.39 -1.79 15.33
C HIS A 108 -15.44 -0.99 14.01
N THR A 109 -14.41 -0.20 13.71
CA THR A 109 -14.37 0.63 12.49
C THR A 109 -14.30 -0.19 11.20
N SER A 110 -13.76 -1.41 11.24
CA SER A 110 -13.68 -2.29 10.06
C SER A 110 -14.98 -3.06 9.81
N GLU A 111 -15.76 -3.34 10.85
CA GLU A 111 -17.01 -4.12 10.78
C GLU A 111 -18.27 -3.24 10.67
N CYS A 112 -18.24 -2.02 11.20
CA CYS A 112 -19.40 -1.13 11.22
C CYS A 112 -19.66 -0.46 9.85
N ASN A 113 -20.82 -0.74 9.27
CA ASN A 113 -21.24 -0.12 7.99
C ASN A 113 -21.30 1.40 8.05
N ALA A 114 -21.75 1.98 9.17
CA ALA A 114 -21.82 3.45 9.32
C ALA A 114 -20.43 4.10 9.26
N CYS A 115 -19.44 3.50 9.94
CA CYS A 115 -18.04 3.94 9.87
C CYS A 115 -17.46 3.82 8.46
N ARG A 116 -17.86 2.79 7.70
CA ARG A 116 -17.36 2.54 6.34
C ARG A 116 -17.99 3.41 5.26
N SER A 117 -19.16 4.01 5.52
CA SER A 117 -19.93 4.71 4.49
C SER A 117 -19.77 6.23 4.47
N ASP A 118 -18.76 6.79 5.15
CA ASP A 118 -18.33 8.22 5.12
C ASP A 118 -19.47 9.25 5.29
N ARG A 119 -20.60 8.86 5.90
CA ARG A 119 -21.82 9.68 5.94
C ARG A 119 -22.52 9.76 7.29
N VAL A 120 -21.97 9.19 8.37
CA VAL A 120 -22.59 9.26 9.70
C VAL A 120 -21.53 9.30 10.80
N GLU A 121 -21.71 10.20 11.78
CA GLU A 121 -20.97 10.18 13.05
C GLU A 121 -21.30 8.89 13.81
N CYS A 122 -20.34 7.98 13.98
CA CYS A 122 -20.55 6.74 14.72
C CYS A 122 -20.25 6.95 16.20
N GLU A 123 -21.30 7.10 17.01
CA GLU A 123 -21.20 7.30 18.47
C GLU A 123 -20.34 6.21 19.16
N ILE A 124 -20.40 4.97 18.68
CA ILE A 124 -19.61 3.86 19.20
C ILE A 124 -18.11 4.04 18.90
N ALA A 125 -17.77 4.44 17.67
CA ALA A 125 -16.38 4.71 17.30
C ALA A 125 -15.82 5.91 18.08
N ASP A 126 -16.63 6.94 18.33
CA ASP A 126 -16.24 8.09 19.15
C ASP A 126 -15.99 7.71 20.60
N ARG A 127 -16.86 6.88 21.18
CA ARG A 127 -16.68 6.35 22.54
C ARG A 127 -15.41 5.52 22.65
N LEU A 128 -15.15 4.63 21.69
CA LEU A 128 -13.94 3.79 21.65
C LEU A 128 -12.68 4.63 21.45
N SER A 129 -12.72 5.65 20.59
CA SER A 129 -11.62 6.60 20.38
C SER A 129 -11.29 7.39 21.64
N ARG A 130 -12.30 7.81 22.41
CA ARG A 130 -12.10 8.49 23.70
C ARG A 130 -11.50 7.54 24.75
N ALA A 131 -12.00 6.31 24.85
CA ALA A 131 -11.46 5.30 25.78
C ALA A 131 -9.97 5.00 25.50
N TRP A 132 -9.61 4.83 24.23
CA TRP A 132 -8.22 4.63 23.81
C TRP A 132 -7.30 5.81 24.18
N ARG A 133 -7.74 7.05 23.96
CA ARG A 133 -6.95 8.25 24.32
C ARG A 133 -6.83 8.42 25.85
N ALA A 134 -7.83 8.01 26.61
CA ALA A 134 -7.79 8.06 28.07
C ALA A 134 -6.83 7.01 28.64
N ALA A 135 -6.80 5.81 28.06
CA ALA A 135 -5.91 4.73 28.49
C ALA A 135 -4.41 4.96 28.19
N ARG A 136 -4.09 6.03 27.44
CA ARG A 136 -2.72 6.39 27.02
C ARG A 136 -2.12 7.60 27.74
N GLN A 137 -2.90 8.25 28.61
CA GLN A 137 -2.45 9.37 29.45
C GLN A 137 -1.89 8.83 30.77
#